data_AF-A0A329KF37-F1
#
_entry.id   AF-A0A329KF37-F1
#
_cell.length_a   1.000
_cell.length_b   1.000
_cell.length_c   1.000
_cell.angle_alpha   90.00
_cell.angle_beta   90.00
_cell.angle_gamma   90.00
#
_symmetry.space_group_name_H-M   'P 1'
#
loop_
_entity.id
_entity.type
_entity.pdbx_description
1 polymer ?
#
loop_
_entity_poly.entity_id
_entity_poly.type
_entity_poly.pdbx_seq_one_letter_code
_entity_poly.pdbx_strand_id
1 'polypeptide(L)'
;MTGGIEVSQRLEQWAKLAGYTLTTGPSTNDGRPLFWSALGETRLFIGRGQDGWFVITDSDRMESEMFVLAAPSIETIEKYLFGKFGMYIRNIRGLPRVGVPAAANEVSPEFNMETRDYEGVERFALISRDGSTVAIGSADKVTATAELRKLALYSASTIDQIEASALDPDGKPLFERR
;
A
#
# COMPACT_ATOMS: atom_id res chain seq x y z
N MET A 1 -20.06 4.59 18.60
CA MET A 1 -20.11 4.00 17.25
C MET A 1 -18.78 4.29 16.58
N THR A 2 -17.84 3.35 16.61
CA THR A 2 -16.61 3.46 15.82
C THR A 2 -17.00 3.32 14.35
N GLY A 3 -16.91 4.42 13.59
CA GLY A 3 -17.22 4.41 12.16
C GLY A 3 -16.39 3.33 11.45
N GLY A 4 -17.07 2.51 10.65
CA GLY A 4 -16.44 1.45 9.87
C GLY A 4 -15.33 2.01 8.97
N ILE A 5 -14.38 1.16 8.59
CA ILE A 5 -13.38 1.53 7.59
C ILE A 5 -14.07 1.43 6.23
N GLU A 6 -14.22 2.56 5.56
CA GLU A 6 -14.76 2.62 4.21
C GLU A 6 -13.62 2.64 3.21
N VAL A 7 -13.76 1.83 2.16
CA VAL A 7 -12.84 1.75 1.03
C VAL A 7 -13.53 2.40 -0.16
N SER A 8 -12.81 3.25 -0.89
CA SER A 8 -13.37 3.94 -2.04
C SER A 8 -13.79 2.95 -3.12
N GLN A 9 -14.92 3.25 -3.77
CA GLN A 9 -15.42 2.46 -4.90
C GLN A 9 -14.38 2.38 -6.03
N ARG A 10 -13.59 3.44 -6.21
CA ARG A 10 -12.51 3.48 -7.21
C ARG A 10 -11.44 2.44 -6.89
N LEU A 11 -11.01 2.33 -5.64
CA LEU A 11 -10.04 1.31 -5.24
C LEU A 11 -10.61 -0.10 -5.37
N GLU A 12 -11.89 -0.31 -5.05
CA GLU A 12 -12.56 -1.61 -5.27
C GLU A 12 -12.52 -2.01 -6.75
N GLN A 13 -12.87 -1.10 -7.65
CA GLN A 13 -12.85 -1.34 -9.09
C GLN A 13 -11.42 -1.62 -9.59
N TRP A 14 -10.43 -0.88 -9.07
CA TRP A 14 -9.03 -1.09 -9.39
C TRP A 14 -8.52 -2.46 -8.91
N ALA A 15 -8.87 -2.87 -7.69
CA ALA A 15 -8.54 -4.18 -7.14
C ALA A 15 -9.13 -5.33 -7.99
N LYS A 16 -10.35 -5.17 -8.52
CA LYS A 16 -10.96 -6.14 -9.44
C LYS A 16 -10.11 -6.36 -10.69
N LEU A 17 -9.53 -5.31 -11.25
CA LEU A 17 -8.61 -5.44 -12.40
C LEU A 17 -7.33 -6.18 -12.03
N ALA A 18 -6.91 -6.12 -10.77
CA ALA A 18 -5.78 -6.86 -10.21
C ALA A 18 -6.12 -8.32 -9.84
N GLY A 19 -7.35 -8.77 -10.07
CA GLY A 19 -7.80 -10.12 -9.70
C GLY A 19 -8.19 -10.28 -8.23
N TYR A 20 -8.42 -9.17 -7.52
CA TYR A 20 -8.86 -9.16 -6.12
C TYR A 20 -10.37 -8.88 -6.02
N THR A 21 -10.99 -9.46 -5.00
CA THR A 21 -12.37 -9.21 -4.60
C THR A 21 -12.38 -8.53 -3.23
N LEU A 22 -13.24 -7.52 -3.05
CA LEU A 22 -13.45 -6.85 -1.76
C LEU A 22 -14.65 -7.46 -1.03
N THR A 23 -14.47 -7.80 0.23
CA THR A 23 -15.55 -7.93 1.21
C THR A 23 -15.52 -6.71 2.12
N THR A 24 -16.60 -5.93 2.17
CA THR A 24 -16.66 -4.69 2.96
C THR A 24 -16.77 -5.01 4.46
N GLY A 25 -16.29 -4.09 5.31
CA GLY A 25 -16.30 -4.27 6.77
C GLY A 25 -17.66 -4.64 7.37
N PRO A 26 -18.80 -4.03 6.96
CA PRO A 26 -20.12 -4.45 7.45
C PRO A 26 -20.52 -5.88 7.09
N SER A 27 -19.84 -6.50 6.13
CA SER A 27 -20.06 -7.88 5.67
C SER A 27 -19.06 -8.87 6.28
N THR A 28 -18.16 -8.44 7.16
CA THR A 28 -17.20 -9.29 7.88
C THR A 28 -17.55 -9.40 9.36
N ASN A 29 -17.10 -10.49 9.99
CA ASN A 29 -17.39 -10.75 11.42
C ASN A 29 -16.63 -9.80 12.35
N ASP A 30 -15.48 -9.31 11.93
CA ASP A 30 -14.59 -8.44 12.72
C ASP A 30 -14.67 -6.95 12.30
N GLY A 31 -15.53 -6.63 11.34
CA GLY A 31 -15.74 -5.27 10.85
C GLY A 31 -14.63 -4.72 9.95
N ARG A 32 -13.59 -5.51 9.63
CA ARG A 32 -12.47 -5.10 8.78
C ARG A 32 -12.78 -5.38 7.31
N PRO A 33 -12.63 -4.41 6.40
CA PRO A 33 -12.60 -4.69 4.97
C PRO A 33 -11.46 -5.66 4.62
N LEU A 34 -11.73 -6.56 3.69
CA LEU A 34 -10.80 -7.60 3.25
C LEU A 34 -10.76 -7.66 1.72
N PHE A 35 -9.57 -7.47 1.15
CA PHE A 35 -9.30 -7.85 -0.23
C PHE A 35 -8.75 -9.27 -0.30
N TRP A 36 -9.24 -10.10 -1.21
CA TRP A 36 -8.76 -11.46 -1.39
C TRP A 36 -8.65 -11.87 -2.86
N SER A 37 -7.72 -12.75 -3.17
CA SER A 37 -7.51 -13.30 -4.51
C SER A 37 -7.29 -14.82 -4.45
N ALA A 38 -7.30 -15.49 -5.61
CA ALA A 38 -7.01 -16.93 -5.73
C ALA A 38 -7.81 -17.79 -4.73
N LEU A 39 -9.14 -17.58 -4.67
CA LEU A 39 -10.04 -18.28 -3.76
C LEU A 39 -9.70 -18.13 -2.26
N GLY A 40 -8.97 -17.06 -1.89
CA GLY A 40 -8.60 -16.76 -0.51
C GLY A 40 -7.18 -17.19 -0.15
N GLU A 41 -6.37 -17.65 -1.11
CA GLU A 41 -4.93 -17.89 -0.88
C GLU A 41 -4.25 -16.62 -0.37
N THR A 42 -4.45 -15.48 -1.03
CA THR A 42 -3.95 -14.19 -0.55
C THR A 42 -5.08 -13.34 0.01
N ARG A 43 -4.89 -12.81 1.22
CA ARG A 43 -5.85 -11.98 1.94
C ARG A 43 -5.16 -10.73 2.48
N LEU A 44 -5.76 -9.56 2.28
CA LEU A 44 -5.29 -8.26 2.77
C LEU A 44 -6.38 -7.62 3.61
N PHE A 45 -6.16 -7.52 4.91
CA PHE A 45 -7.12 -6.95 5.85
C PHE A 45 -6.77 -5.48 6.11
N ILE A 46 -7.78 -4.64 6.22
CA ILE A 46 -7.63 -3.24 6.62
C ILE A 46 -8.28 -3.08 7.98
N GLY A 47 -7.47 -2.84 9.01
CA GLY A 47 -7.91 -2.68 10.39
C GLY A 47 -7.58 -1.31 10.97
N ARG A 48 -7.96 -1.13 12.23
CA ARG A 48 -7.44 -0.05 13.08
C ARG A 48 -6.48 -0.66 14.11
N GLY A 49 -5.26 -0.12 14.16
CA GLY A 49 -4.26 -0.43 15.18
C GLY A 49 -4.39 0.48 16.40
N GLN A 50 -3.34 0.49 17.22
CA GLN A 50 -3.24 1.41 18.36
C GLN A 50 -3.27 2.88 17.89
N ASP A 51 -3.71 3.77 18.76
CA ASP A 51 -3.73 5.23 18.55
C ASP A 51 -4.46 5.70 17.27
N GLY A 52 -5.38 4.89 16.75
CA GLY A 52 -6.21 5.23 15.59
C GLY A 52 -5.53 5.05 14.23
N TRP A 53 -4.35 4.42 14.19
CA TRP A 53 -3.67 4.07 12.94
C TRP A 53 -4.52 3.11 12.11
N PHE A 54 -4.52 3.29 10.79
CA PHE A 54 -5.01 2.28 9.86
C PHE A 54 -3.89 1.29 9.59
N VAL A 55 -4.21 0.00 9.60
CA VAL A 55 -3.21 -1.07 9.49
C VAL A 55 -3.62 -2.02 8.37
N ILE A 56 -2.69 -2.34 7.49
CA ILE A 56 -2.79 -3.45 6.56
C ILE A 56 -2.03 -4.62 7.14
N THR A 57 -2.72 -5.74 7.26
CA THR A 57 -2.11 -7.05 7.47
C THR A 57 -2.42 -7.94 6.28
N ASP A 58 -1.55 -8.90 6.01
CA ASP A 58 -1.79 -9.93 5.01
C ASP A 58 -1.75 -11.33 5.59
N SER A 59 -2.42 -12.26 4.94
CA SER A 59 -2.36 -13.67 5.25
C SER A 59 -2.29 -14.43 3.94
N ASP A 60 -1.26 -15.27 3.84
CA ASP A 60 -1.09 -16.21 2.74
C ASP A 60 -1.53 -17.61 3.19
N ARG A 61 -2.26 -18.33 2.34
CA ARG A 61 -2.71 -19.72 2.56
C ARG A 61 -3.36 -19.99 3.91
N MET A 62 -4.15 -19.03 4.40
CA MET A 62 -4.84 -19.10 5.68
C MET A 62 -3.92 -19.12 6.91
N GLU A 63 -2.64 -18.78 6.76
CA GLU A 63 -1.69 -18.65 7.87
C GLU A 63 -1.97 -17.40 8.72
N SER A 64 -1.21 -17.26 9.80
CA SER A 64 -1.28 -16.08 10.67
C SER A 64 -1.09 -14.79 9.90
N GLU A 65 -1.81 -13.75 10.32
CA GLU A 65 -1.69 -12.42 9.73
C GLU A 65 -0.31 -11.82 10.01
N MET A 66 0.29 -11.24 8.97
CA MET A 66 1.58 -10.57 9.02
C MET A 66 1.40 -9.07 8.78
N PHE A 67 2.18 -8.26 9.49
CA PHE A 67 2.16 -6.81 9.33
C PHE A 67 2.70 -6.41 7.96
N VAL A 68 1.98 -5.54 7.26
CA VAL A 68 2.41 -4.96 5.98
C VAL A 68 2.74 -3.49 6.14
N LEU A 69 1.75 -2.69 6.55
CA LEU A 69 1.86 -1.23 6.61
C LEU A 69 0.91 -0.67 7.67
N ALA A 70 1.32 0.39 8.37
CA ALA A 70 0.41 1.23 9.13
C ALA A 70 0.51 2.69 8.65
N ALA A 71 -0.61 3.41 8.62
CA ALA A 71 -0.63 4.84 8.30
C ALA A 71 -1.67 5.58 9.17
N PRO A 72 -1.48 6.88 9.46
CA PRO A 72 -2.45 7.65 10.25
C PRO A 72 -3.71 8.03 9.46
N SER A 73 -3.74 7.82 8.14
CA SER A 73 -4.88 8.15 7.29
C SER A 73 -5.26 7.01 6.35
N ILE A 74 -6.56 6.89 6.08
CA ILE A 74 -7.08 5.94 5.09
C ILE A 74 -6.63 6.30 3.67
N GLU A 75 -6.41 7.59 3.38
CA GLU A 75 -5.91 8.03 2.08
C GLU A 75 -4.53 7.43 1.76
N THR A 76 -3.61 7.40 2.73
CA THR A 76 -2.29 6.78 2.55
C THR A 76 -2.41 5.27 2.32
N ILE A 77 -3.30 4.60 3.06
CA ILE A 77 -3.61 3.17 2.86
C ILE A 77 -4.13 2.93 1.44
N GLU A 78 -5.06 3.75 0.95
CA GLU A 78 -5.57 3.61 -0.39
C GLU A 78 -4.49 3.86 -1.44
N LYS A 79 -3.68 4.91 -1.32
CA LYS A 79 -2.57 5.17 -2.25
C LYS A 79 -1.58 4.01 -2.30
N TYR A 80 -1.25 3.41 -1.16
CA TYR A 80 -0.44 2.20 -1.11
C TYR A 80 -1.10 1.05 -1.90
N LEU A 81 -2.41 0.81 -1.67
CA LEU A 81 -3.14 -0.26 -2.33
C LEU A 81 -3.33 -0.02 -3.83
N PHE A 82 -3.56 1.21 -4.29
CA PHE A 82 -3.57 1.57 -5.72
C PHE A 82 -2.24 1.20 -6.39
N GLY A 83 -1.12 1.53 -5.74
CA GLY A 83 0.21 1.15 -6.21
C GLY A 83 0.43 -0.36 -6.22
N LYS A 84 0.06 -1.06 -5.13
CA LYS A 84 0.18 -2.52 -5.01
C LYS A 84 -0.63 -3.25 -6.08
N PHE A 85 -1.92 -2.93 -6.21
CA PHE A 85 -2.79 -3.49 -7.25
C PHE A 85 -2.34 -3.08 -8.65
N GLY A 86 -1.83 -1.87 -8.84
CA GLY A 86 -1.25 -1.43 -10.12
C GLY A 86 -0.12 -2.34 -10.60
N MET A 87 0.76 -2.79 -9.70
CA MET A 87 1.83 -3.72 -10.06
C MET A 87 1.31 -5.12 -10.43
N TYR A 88 0.25 -5.61 -9.77
CA TYR A 88 -0.42 -6.85 -10.16
C TYR A 88 -1.10 -6.73 -11.52
N ILE A 89 -1.78 -5.61 -11.80
CA ILE A 89 -2.39 -5.34 -13.11
C ILE A 89 -1.34 -5.37 -14.22
N ARG A 90 -0.17 -4.75 -13.99
CA ARG A 90 0.96 -4.81 -14.94
C ARG A 90 1.36 -6.26 -15.25
N ASN A 91 1.51 -7.07 -14.20
CA ASN A 91 1.91 -8.47 -14.32
C ASN A 91 0.87 -9.29 -15.11
N ILE A 92 -0.41 -9.17 -14.75
CA ILE A 92 -1.52 -9.86 -15.43
C ILE A 92 -1.57 -9.50 -16.93
N ARG A 93 -1.26 -8.25 -17.28
CA ARG A 93 -1.21 -7.77 -18.67
C ARG A 93 0.09 -8.10 -19.40
N GLY A 94 1.04 -8.79 -18.76
CA GLY A 94 2.34 -9.11 -19.36
C GLY A 94 3.20 -7.89 -19.68
N LEU A 95 2.99 -6.76 -18.99
CA LEU A 95 3.77 -5.54 -19.22
C LEU A 95 5.19 -5.68 -18.63
N PRO A 96 6.20 -5.00 -19.23
CA PRO A 96 7.56 -5.01 -18.72
C PRO A 96 7.67 -4.56 -17.25
N ARG A 97 8.68 -5.10 -16.56
CA ARG A 97 9.00 -4.71 -15.19
C ARG A 97 9.48 -3.26 -15.15
N VAL A 98 8.98 -2.53 -14.15
CA VAL A 98 9.34 -1.14 -13.89
C VAL A 98 9.84 -0.97 -12.47
N GLY A 99 10.59 0.10 -12.24
CA GLY A 99 11.12 0.52 -10.96
C GLY A 99 10.85 2.00 -10.69
N VAL A 100 11.03 2.40 -9.44
CA VAL A 100 11.08 3.82 -9.07
C VAL A 100 12.29 4.44 -9.78
N PRO A 101 12.14 5.60 -10.44
CA PRO A 101 13.21 6.28 -11.14
C PRO A 101 14.46 6.45 -10.27
N ALA A 102 15.65 6.37 -10.87
CA ALA A 102 16.89 6.56 -10.12
C ALA A 102 16.98 7.96 -9.47
N ALA A 103 16.44 8.98 -10.14
CA ALA A 103 16.33 10.34 -9.59
C ALA A 103 15.39 10.43 -8.37
N ALA A 104 14.46 9.49 -8.22
CA ALA A 104 13.60 9.37 -7.05
C ALA A 104 14.19 8.42 -5.97
N ASN A 105 15.40 7.86 -6.16
CA ASN A 105 16.11 7.10 -5.13
C ASN A 105 16.80 7.98 -4.09
N GLU A 106 17.07 9.25 -4.41
CA GLU A 106 17.15 10.28 -3.39
C GLU A 106 15.70 10.46 -2.94
N VAL A 107 15.39 10.08 -1.70
CA VAL A 107 14.04 10.25 -1.15
C VAL A 107 13.59 11.66 -1.51
N SER A 108 12.45 11.79 -2.21
CA SER A 108 11.92 13.09 -2.66
C SER A 108 12.17 14.13 -1.56
N PRO A 109 12.56 15.37 -1.86
CA PRO A 109 12.86 16.38 -0.83
C PRO A 109 11.70 16.61 0.17
N GLU A 110 10.52 16.06 -0.11
CA GLU A 110 9.34 16.07 0.74
C GLU A 110 9.27 14.93 1.76
N PHE A 111 10.07 13.87 1.61
CA PHE A 111 10.05 12.72 2.49
C PHE A 111 11.45 12.29 2.95
N ASN A 112 11.50 11.61 4.10
CA ASN A 112 12.68 10.92 4.61
C ASN A 112 12.28 9.52 5.10
N MET A 113 13.25 8.61 5.20
CA MET A 113 13.06 7.33 5.88
C MET A 113 13.82 7.33 7.20
N GLU A 114 13.12 7.00 8.27
CA GLU A 114 13.65 6.88 9.63
C GLU A 114 13.23 5.55 10.25
N THR A 115 13.74 5.23 11.45
CA THR A 115 13.17 4.16 12.26
C THR A 115 12.23 4.73 13.32
N ARG A 116 11.15 3.99 13.63
CA ARG A 116 10.18 4.31 14.69
C ARG A 116 9.79 3.02 15.40
N ASP A 117 9.60 3.11 16.71
CA ASP A 117 8.93 2.04 17.45
C ASP A 117 7.45 2.00 17.07
N TYR A 118 6.94 0.82 16.76
CA TYR A 118 5.53 0.57 16.56
C TYR A 118 5.18 -0.83 17.03
N GLU A 119 4.25 -0.91 17.99
CA GLU A 119 3.85 -2.15 18.66
C GLU A 119 5.05 -2.90 19.30
N GLY A 120 6.01 -2.15 19.86
CA GLY A 120 7.20 -2.70 20.52
C GLY A 120 8.26 -3.27 19.57
N VAL A 121 8.16 -2.96 18.28
CA VAL A 121 9.13 -3.34 17.25
C VAL A 121 9.65 -2.09 16.57
N GLU A 122 10.98 -1.95 16.49
CA GLU A 122 11.61 -0.91 15.68
C GLU A 122 11.39 -1.22 14.19
N ARG A 123 10.70 -0.32 13.49
CA ARG A 123 10.31 -0.45 12.09
C ARG A 123 10.77 0.76 11.29
N PHE A 124 10.94 0.58 9.99
CA PHE A 124 11.18 1.71 9.10
C PHE A 124 9.89 2.50 8.87
N ALA A 125 10.00 3.82 8.82
CA ALA A 125 8.91 4.74 8.66
C ALA A 125 9.21 5.76 7.57
N LEU A 126 8.18 6.14 6.82
CA LEU A 126 8.21 7.26 5.89
C LEU A 126 7.77 8.52 6.66
N ILE A 127 8.63 9.52 6.68
CA ILE A 127 8.44 10.78 7.40
C ILE A 127 8.29 11.90 6.37
N SER A 128 7.29 12.75 6.54
CA SER A 128 7.08 13.96 5.74
C SER A 128 8.06 15.06 6.17
N ARG A 129 8.29 16.06 5.31
CA ARG A 129 9.16 17.22 5.58
C ARG A 129 8.81 18.00 6.84
N ASP A 130 7.54 17.98 7.24
CA ASP A 130 7.06 18.61 8.49
C ASP A 130 7.35 17.76 9.75
N GLY A 131 7.98 16.60 9.59
CA GLY A 131 8.31 15.67 10.67
C GLY A 131 7.18 14.70 11.04
N SER A 132 6.03 14.78 10.36
CA SER A 132 4.91 13.85 10.59
C SER A 132 5.18 12.47 9.98
N THR A 133 4.74 11.42 10.65
CA THR A 133 4.85 10.05 10.12
C THR A 133 3.75 9.81 9.09
N VAL A 134 4.13 9.52 7.85
CA VAL A 134 3.22 9.21 6.75
C VAL A 134 2.80 7.74 6.79
N ALA A 135 3.76 6.85 7.03
CA ALA A 135 3.51 5.42 7.17
C ALA A 135 4.65 4.71 7.91
N ILE A 136 4.33 3.55 8.47
CA ILE A 136 5.26 2.62 9.12
C ILE A 136 5.20 1.31 8.34
N GLY A 137 6.35 0.83 7.88
CA GLY A 137 6.49 -0.37 7.06
C GLY A 137 7.17 -1.52 7.81
N SER A 138 7.76 -2.42 7.04
CA SER A 138 8.46 -3.59 7.57
C SER A 138 9.64 -3.22 8.48
N ALA A 139 10.00 -4.13 9.39
CA ALA A 139 11.26 -4.08 10.12
C ALA A 139 12.45 -4.56 9.25
N ASP A 140 12.19 -5.28 8.16
CA ASP A 140 13.22 -5.69 7.21
C ASP A 140 13.62 -4.51 6.31
N LYS A 141 14.91 -4.17 6.31
CA LYS A 141 15.44 -2.99 5.60
C LYS A 141 15.20 -3.06 4.09
N VAL A 142 15.33 -4.24 3.48
CA VAL A 142 15.23 -4.36 2.02
C VAL A 142 13.78 -4.19 1.58
N THR A 143 12.87 -4.91 2.23
CA THR A 143 11.41 -4.82 2.03
C THR A 143 10.93 -3.40 2.28
N ALA A 144 11.26 -2.84 3.45
CA ALA A 144 10.83 -1.52 3.83
C ALA A 144 11.34 -0.44 2.88
N THR A 145 12.61 -0.49 2.48
CA THR A 145 13.16 0.48 1.52
C THR A 145 12.43 0.41 0.18
N ALA A 146 12.13 -0.80 -0.31
CA ALA A 146 11.44 -0.96 -1.58
C ALA A 146 9.98 -0.49 -1.53
N GLU A 147 9.26 -0.78 -0.45
CA GLU A 147 7.86 -0.38 -0.28
C GLU A 147 7.70 1.11 0.04
N LEU A 148 8.47 1.64 1.00
CA LEU A 148 8.35 3.03 1.42
C LEU A 148 8.81 4.01 0.34
N ARG A 149 9.77 3.64 -0.52
CA ARG A 149 10.12 4.46 -1.69
C ARG A 149 8.98 4.56 -2.70
N LYS A 150 8.31 3.44 -2.98
CA LYS A 150 7.12 3.45 -3.84
C LYS A 150 6.00 4.26 -3.20
N LEU A 151 5.79 4.11 -1.90
CA LEU A 151 4.80 4.88 -1.17
C LEU A 151 5.11 6.37 -1.19
N ALA A 152 6.37 6.80 -1.03
CA ALA A 152 6.77 8.20 -1.15
C ALA A 152 6.39 8.78 -2.51
N LEU A 153 6.66 8.03 -3.58
CA LEU A 153 6.27 8.40 -4.94
C LEU A 153 4.75 8.51 -5.10
N TYR A 154 3.98 7.55 -4.56
CA TYR A 154 2.52 7.58 -4.61
C TYR A 154 1.92 8.70 -3.79
N SER A 155 2.48 8.98 -2.61
CA SER A 155 2.05 10.06 -1.72
C SER A 155 2.14 11.43 -2.40
N ALA A 156 3.19 11.67 -3.20
CA ALA A 156 3.36 12.89 -4.01
C ALA A 156 2.52 12.91 -5.31
N SER A 157 1.85 11.81 -5.66
CA SER A 157 1.13 11.66 -6.93
C SER A 157 -0.39 11.67 -6.74
N THR A 158 -1.12 11.96 -7.82
CA THR A 158 -2.56 11.74 -7.89
C THR A 158 -2.87 10.27 -8.18
N ILE A 159 -4.08 9.82 -7.82
CA ILE A 159 -4.54 8.46 -8.17
C ILE A 159 -4.54 8.25 -9.69
N ASP A 160 -4.92 9.26 -10.47
CA ASP A 160 -4.89 9.18 -11.94
C ASP A 160 -3.47 8.91 -12.47
N GLN A 161 -2.44 9.53 -11.89
CA GLN A 161 -1.05 9.30 -12.28
C GLN A 161 -0.59 7.88 -11.92
N ILE A 162 -1.01 7.35 -10.76
CA ILE A 162 -0.69 5.99 -10.32
C ILE A 162 -1.32 4.97 -11.27
N GLU A 163 -2.61 5.11 -11.57
CA GLU A 163 -3.31 4.24 -12.51
C GLU A 163 -2.72 4.33 -13.91
N ALA A 164 -2.49 5.54 -14.44
CA ALA A 164 -1.88 5.73 -15.76
C ALA A 164 -0.50 5.04 -15.85
N SER A 165 0.34 5.20 -14.82
CA SER A 165 1.66 4.57 -14.76
C SER A 165 1.60 3.05 -14.66
N ALA A 166 0.57 2.50 -14.01
CA ALA A 166 0.35 1.07 -13.99
C ALA A 166 -0.07 0.52 -15.35
N LEU A 167 -0.71 1.31 -16.21
CA LEU A 167 -1.18 0.86 -17.53
C LEU A 167 -0.21 1.16 -18.67
N ASP A 168 0.73 2.10 -18.46
CA ASP A 168 1.71 2.50 -19.47
C ASP A 168 2.80 1.42 -19.67
N PRO A 169 3.14 1.03 -20.92
CA PRO A 169 4.15 0.00 -21.18
C PRO A 169 5.57 0.31 -20.64
N ASP A 170 5.91 1.58 -20.48
CA ASP A 170 7.18 2.05 -19.93
C ASP A 170 7.09 2.42 -18.45
N GLY A 171 5.86 2.49 -17.91
CA GLY A 171 5.58 2.85 -16.53
C GLY A 171 5.44 4.35 -16.30
N LYS A 172 5.36 5.16 -17.35
CA LYS A 172 5.30 6.63 -17.23
C LYS A 172 3.94 7.11 -16.72
N PRO A 173 3.88 8.23 -15.99
CA PRO A 173 5.00 9.11 -15.64
C PRO A 173 5.80 8.71 -14.40
N LEU A 174 5.31 7.78 -13.56
CA LEU A 174 5.87 7.58 -12.22
C LEU A 174 7.04 6.59 -12.17
N PHE A 175 7.11 5.66 -13.12
CA PHE A 175 8.12 4.61 -13.14
C PHE A 175 9.00 4.65 -14.39
N GLU A 176 10.10 3.92 -14.33
CA GLU A 176 11.00 3.68 -15.44
C GLU A 176 11.19 2.16 -15.64
N ARG A 177 11.52 1.73 -16.86
CA ARG A 177 11.85 0.34 -17.12
C ARG A 177 13.09 -0.08 -16.32
N ARG A 178 13.06 -1.32 -15.84
CA ARG A 178 14.16 -1.94 -15.11
C ARG A 178 14.97 -2.89 -15.98
#